data_AF-A0A0V8LX08-F1
#
_entry.id   AF-A0A0V8LX08-F1
#
_cell.length_a   1.000
_cell.length_b   1.000
_cell.length_c   1.000
_cell.angle_alpha   90.00
_cell.angle_beta   90.00
_cell.angle_gamma   90.00
#
_symmetry.space_group_name_H-M   'P 1'
#
loop_
_entity.id
_entity.type
_entity.pdbx_description
1 polymer ?
#
loop_
_entity_poly.entity_id
_entity_poly.type
_entity_poly.pdbx_seq_one_letter_code
_entity_poly.pdbx_strand_id
1 'polypeptide(L)'
;MNNLPQKIRSLRIAKGWSQQQLADKIGVPRTNISQLEQGRRPNPSAEKLVKFASVLDVNINEFYEAMGIRNNTAQVPERRLESPEEILERLRLATPMSIPVYSEFRAHAGDTGFAPVEYIYRTRVREAPRHNIESYIVKGKCMEPKIENGDIVIVDRDMVPERGDIVLCLIDDELRVAKIIEHNGEYILKNGDGTHSVKECQAIAVIIEVTKRLKH
;
A
#
# COMPACT_ATOMS: atom_id res chain seq x y z
N MET A 1 -10.16 14.64 -40.20
CA MET A 1 -11.43 14.59 -40.95
C MET A 1 -12.01 13.19 -40.80
N ASN A 2 -13.29 13.07 -40.46
CA ASN A 2 -13.96 11.77 -40.36
C ASN A 2 -14.27 11.27 -41.78
N ASN A 3 -13.59 10.20 -42.18
CA ASN A 3 -13.69 9.56 -43.50
C ASN A 3 -14.40 8.19 -43.43
N LEU A 4 -15.05 7.88 -42.31
CA LEU A 4 -15.74 6.60 -42.11
C LEU A 4 -16.79 6.30 -43.20
N PRO A 5 -17.67 7.25 -43.60
CA PRO A 5 -18.61 7.04 -44.70
C PRO A 5 -17.95 6.57 -46.00
N GLN A 6 -16.83 7.20 -46.37
CA GLN A 6 -16.09 6.91 -47.58
C GLN A 6 -15.39 5.54 -47.51
N LYS A 7 -14.85 5.18 -46.34
CA LYS A 7 -14.22 3.87 -46.09
C LYS A 7 -15.25 2.73 -46.17
N ILE A 8 -16.42 2.89 -45.56
CA ILE A 8 -17.48 1.87 -45.62
C ILE A 8 -17.97 1.70 -47.07
N ARG A 9 -18.14 2.82 -47.80
CA ARG A 9 -18.52 2.80 -49.21
C ARG A 9 -17.49 2.08 -50.08
N SER A 10 -16.19 2.34 -49.88
CA SER A 10 -15.14 1.73 -50.69
C SER A 10 -15.07 0.21 -50.46
N LEU A 11 -15.17 -0.24 -49.21
CA LEU A 11 -15.19 -1.67 -48.87
C LEU A 11 -16.42 -2.38 -49.46
N ARG A 12 -17.60 -1.75 -49.42
CA ARG A 12 -18.80 -2.28 -50.05
C ARG A 12 -18.61 -2.48 -51.56
N ILE A 13 -18.07 -1.48 -52.24
CA ILE A 13 -17.81 -1.52 -53.68
C ILE A 13 -16.74 -2.57 -54.02
N ALA A 14 -15.69 -2.69 -53.22
CA ALA A 14 -14.65 -3.71 -53.41
C ALA A 14 -15.20 -5.14 -53.32
N LYS A 15 -16.24 -5.38 -52.52
CA LYS A 15 -16.97 -6.66 -52.47
C LYS A 15 -18.07 -6.79 -53.54
N GLY A 16 -18.24 -5.81 -54.42
CA GLY A 16 -19.24 -5.83 -55.49
C GLY A 16 -20.69 -5.70 -55.00
N TRP A 17 -20.92 -5.17 -53.79
CA TRP A 17 -22.25 -5.14 -53.18
C TRP A 17 -23.00 -3.84 -53.47
N SER A 18 -24.31 -3.96 -53.70
CA SER A 18 -25.24 -2.83 -53.68
C SER A 18 -25.48 -2.34 -52.24
N GLN A 19 -26.00 -1.11 -52.10
CA GLN A 19 -26.39 -0.59 -50.78
C GLN A 19 -27.45 -1.47 -50.10
N GLN A 20 -28.35 -2.09 -50.88
CA GLN A 20 -29.35 -3.02 -50.35
C GLN A 20 -28.69 -4.27 -49.78
N GLN A 21 -27.76 -4.87 -50.52
CA GLN A 21 -27.05 -6.08 -50.08
C GLN A 21 -26.23 -5.85 -48.80
N LEU A 22 -25.60 -4.69 -48.65
CA LEU A 22 -24.93 -4.34 -47.39
C LEU A 22 -25.93 -4.15 -46.24
N ALA A 23 -27.07 -3.51 -46.52
CA ALA A 23 -28.12 -3.28 -45.53
C ALA A 23 -28.71 -4.60 -45.01
N ASP A 24 -28.96 -5.55 -45.92
CA ASP A 24 -29.47 -6.88 -45.61
C ASP A 24 -28.50 -7.67 -44.72
N LYS A 25 -27.20 -7.63 -45.04
CA LYS A 25 -26.16 -8.31 -44.25
C LYS A 25 -26.00 -7.75 -42.83
N ILE A 26 -26.24 -6.45 -42.65
CA ILE A 26 -26.12 -5.76 -41.36
C ILE A 26 -27.42 -5.81 -40.56
N GLY A 27 -28.56 -6.07 -41.22
CA GLY A 27 -29.88 -6.06 -40.61
C GLY A 27 -30.41 -4.64 -40.39
N VAL A 28 -30.22 -3.74 -41.36
CA VAL A 28 -30.73 -2.36 -41.31
C VAL A 28 -31.47 -1.99 -42.61
N PRO A 29 -32.38 -1.00 -42.59
CA PRO A 29 -32.97 -0.46 -43.81
C PRO A 29 -31.92 0.12 -44.78
N ARG A 30 -32.12 -0.05 -46.09
CA ARG A 30 -31.26 0.54 -47.16
C ARG A 30 -31.01 2.04 -46.98
N THR A 31 -32.02 2.76 -46.50
CA THR A 31 -31.97 4.20 -46.24
C THR A 31 -30.87 4.56 -45.21
N ASN A 32 -30.59 3.70 -44.23
CA ASN A 32 -29.50 3.92 -43.27
C ASN A 32 -28.13 3.86 -43.94
N ILE A 33 -27.91 2.89 -44.84
CA ILE A 33 -26.66 2.79 -45.60
C ILE A 33 -26.50 4.00 -46.53
N SER A 34 -27.58 4.40 -47.22
CA SER A 34 -27.55 5.58 -48.08
C SER A 34 -27.25 6.87 -47.32
N GLN A 35 -27.87 7.09 -46.16
CA GLN A 35 -27.62 8.27 -45.33
C GLN A 35 -26.22 8.27 -44.72
N LEU A 36 -25.70 7.10 -44.34
CA LEU A 36 -24.34 6.94 -43.85
C LEU A 36 -23.34 7.32 -44.94
N GLU A 37 -23.42 6.73 -46.13
CA GLU A 37 -22.48 6.96 -47.24
C GLU A 37 -22.52 8.39 -47.81
N GLN A 38 -23.66 9.08 -47.65
CA GLN A 38 -23.81 10.50 -47.99
C GLN A 38 -23.30 11.44 -46.89
N GLY A 39 -22.83 10.91 -45.76
CA GLY A 39 -22.35 11.71 -44.63
C GLY A 39 -23.45 12.40 -43.82
N ARG A 40 -24.74 12.09 -44.06
CA ARG A 40 -25.87 12.65 -43.30
C ARG A 40 -25.95 12.05 -41.89
N ARG A 41 -25.50 10.81 -41.71
CA ARG A 41 -25.36 10.13 -40.42
C ARG A 41 -23.99 9.44 -40.34
N PRO A 42 -22.90 10.19 -40.17
CA PRO A 42 -21.54 9.68 -40.35
C PRO A 42 -21.02 8.84 -39.18
N ASN A 43 -21.75 8.78 -38.05
CA ASN A 43 -21.32 8.14 -36.80
C ASN A 43 -22.29 7.01 -36.40
N PRO A 44 -22.08 5.76 -36.86
CA PRO A 44 -22.81 4.59 -36.38
C PRO A 44 -22.53 4.31 -34.89
N SER A 45 -23.45 3.61 -34.22
CA SER A 45 -23.18 3.09 -32.86
C SER A 45 -22.04 2.07 -32.86
N ALA A 46 -21.40 1.86 -31.71
CA ALA A 46 -20.34 0.85 -31.55
C ALA A 46 -20.79 -0.55 -32.00
N GLU A 47 -22.01 -0.97 -31.63
CA GLU A 47 -22.61 -2.22 -32.07
C GLU A 47 -22.70 -2.33 -33.60
N LYS A 48 -23.08 -1.25 -34.26
CA LYS A 48 -23.15 -1.21 -35.73
C LYS A 48 -21.75 -1.27 -36.34
N LEU A 49 -20.76 -0.56 -35.77
CA LEU A 49 -19.37 -0.62 -36.24
C LEU A 49 -18.80 -2.04 -36.17
N VAL A 50 -19.08 -2.79 -35.10
CA VAL A 50 -18.69 -4.21 -34.98
C VAL A 50 -19.36 -5.04 -36.08
N LYS A 51 -20.65 -4.84 -36.34
CA LYS A 51 -21.37 -5.51 -37.43
C LYS A 51 -20.83 -5.14 -38.81
N PHE A 52 -20.52 -3.86 -39.05
CA PHE A 52 -19.87 -3.46 -40.30
C PHE A 52 -18.51 -4.15 -40.46
N ALA A 53 -17.72 -4.26 -39.38
CA ALA A 53 -16.38 -4.83 -39.43
C ALA A 53 -16.44 -6.34 -39.71
N SER A 54 -17.37 -7.05 -39.08
CA SER A 54 -17.58 -8.48 -39.33
C SER A 54 -18.12 -8.76 -40.73
N VAL A 55 -19.10 -7.97 -41.21
CA VAL A 55 -19.68 -8.15 -42.55
C VAL A 55 -18.72 -7.76 -43.66
N LEU A 56 -17.94 -6.69 -43.46
CA LEU A 56 -16.97 -6.22 -44.45
C LEU A 56 -15.61 -6.93 -44.35
N ASP A 57 -15.45 -7.83 -43.37
CA ASP A 57 -14.24 -8.63 -43.14
C ASP A 57 -12.99 -7.75 -42.99
N VAL A 58 -13.08 -6.75 -42.10
CA VAL A 58 -12.00 -5.80 -41.80
C VAL A 58 -11.81 -5.71 -40.30
N ASN A 59 -10.60 -5.31 -39.89
CA ASN A 59 -10.36 -5.00 -38.48
C ASN A 59 -11.11 -3.72 -38.12
N ILE A 60 -11.83 -3.72 -36.99
CA ILE A 60 -12.56 -2.55 -36.49
C ILE A 60 -11.67 -1.31 -36.31
N ASN A 61 -10.36 -1.51 -36.10
CA ASN A 61 -9.35 -0.46 -36.04
C ASN A 61 -9.29 0.39 -37.31
N GLU A 62 -9.54 -0.20 -38.48
CA GLU A 62 -9.58 0.55 -39.75
C GLU A 62 -10.73 1.59 -39.77
N PHE A 63 -11.82 1.34 -39.03
CA PHE A 63 -12.90 2.30 -38.88
C PHE A 63 -12.57 3.37 -37.86
N TYR A 64 -11.91 3.02 -36.75
CA TYR A 64 -11.42 4.00 -35.78
C TYR A 64 -10.43 4.97 -36.43
N GLU A 65 -9.48 4.48 -37.20
CA GLU A 65 -8.55 5.30 -37.98
C GLU A 65 -9.29 6.21 -38.97
N ALA A 66 -10.28 5.69 -39.70
CA ALA A 66 -11.09 6.47 -40.62
C ALA A 66 -11.88 7.58 -39.91
N MET A 67 -12.28 7.38 -38.65
CA MET A 67 -12.90 8.41 -37.82
C MET A 67 -11.90 9.41 -37.23
N GLY A 68 -10.59 9.22 -37.44
CA GLY A 68 -9.52 10.02 -36.84
C GLY A 68 -9.23 9.63 -35.38
N ILE A 69 -9.79 8.52 -34.91
CA ILE A 69 -9.47 7.92 -33.62
C ILE A 69 -8.21 7.09 -33.83
N ARG A 70 -7.06 7.71 -33.58
CA ARG A 70 -5.80 6.98 -33.52
C ARG A 70 -5.84 6.06 -32.31
N ASN A 71 -5.82 4.75 -32.54
CA ASN A 71 -5.48 3.80 -31.50
C ASN A 71 -4.06 4.14 -31.02
N ASN A 72 -3.95 4.87 -29.92
CA ASN A 72 -2.71 4.94 -29.17
C ASN A 72 -2.54 3.62 -28.37
N THR A 73 -2.76 2.47 -29.02
CA THR A 73 -2.45 1.15 -28.45
C THR A 73 -0.95 0.96 -28.28
N ALA A 74 -0.13 1.86 -28.84
CA ALA A 74 1.29 2.02 -28.51
C ALA A 74 1.54 2.68 -27.13
N GLN A 75 0.50 3.06 -26.39
CA GLN A 75 0.59 3.55 -25.01
C GLN A 75 -0.48 2.90 -24.11
N VAL A 76 -0.68 1.58 -24.21
CA VAL A 76 -0.76 0.87 -22.93
C VAL A 76 0.63 1.13 -22.33
N PRO A 77 0.78 1.83 -21.19
CA PRO A 77 2.09 1.92 -20.57
C PRO A 77 2.56 0.48 -20.48
N GLU A 78 3.70 0.14 -21.10
CA GLU A 78 4.31 -1.17 -20.90
C GLU A 78 4.20 -1.42 -19.41
N ARG A 79 3.46 -2.47 -19.02
CA ARG A 79 3.37 -2.83 -17.61
C ARG A 79 4.82 -3.00 -17.20
N ARG A 80 5.36 -2.04 -16.44
CA ARG A 80 6.70 -2.14 -15.90
C ARG A 80 6.68 -3.46 -15.16
N LEU A 81 7.40 -4.44 -15.69
CA LEU A 81 7.53 -5.73 -15.04
C LEU A 81 8.23 -5.40 -13.72
N GLU A 82 7.52 -5.61 -12.60
CA GLU A 82 8.12 -5.47 -11.28
C GLU A 82 9.32 -6.42 -11.22
N SER A 83 10.47 -5.94 -10.75
CA SER A 83 11.60 -6.83 -10.52
C SER A 83 11.27 -7.84 -9.39
N PRO A 84 11.94 -9.00 -9.32
CA PRO A 84 11.79 -9.91 -8.20
C PRO A 84 11.98 -9.21 -6.84
N GLU A 85 12.90 -8.25 -6.74
CA GLU A 85 13.15 -7.46 -5.54
C GLU A 85 11.98 -6.54 -5.19
N GLU A 86 11.36 -5.89 -6.19
CA GLU A 86 10.17 -5.04 -6.00
C GLU A 86 8.98 -5.88 -5.49
N ILE A 87 8.79 -7.07 -6.05
CA ILE A 87 7.76 -8.02 -5.62
C ILE A 87 8.01 -8.48 -4.18
N LEU A 88 9.25 -8.88 -3.87
CA LEU A 88 9.62 -9.34 -2.53
C LEU A 88 9.44 -8.23 -1.48
N GLU A 89 9.81 -6.98 -1.80
CA GLU A 89 9.62 -5.87 -0.88
C GLU A 89 8.13 -5.55 -0.69
N ARG A 90 7.32 -5.58 -1.75
CA ARG A 90 5.87 -5.41 -1.64
C ARG A 90 5.23 -6.50 -0.79
N LEU A 91 5.62 -7.76 -0.98
CA LEU A 91 5.13 -8.89 -0.18
C LEU A 91 5.56 -8.76 1.28
N ARG A 92 6.81 -8.38 1.53
CA ARG A 92 7.31 -8.09 2.88
C ARG A 92 6.47 -7.02 3.56
N LEU A 93 6.20 -5.90 2.89
CA LEU A 93 5.39 -4.80 3.43
C LEU A 93 3.91 -5.19 3.64
N ALA A 94 3.39 -6.12 2.84
CA ALA A 94 2.04 -6.66 2.99
C ALA A 94 1.91 -7.60 4.21
N THR A 95 3.00 -8.24 4.64
CA THR A 95 3.00 -9.09 5.84
C THR A 95 3.23 -8.26 7.11
N PRO A 96 2.39 -8.41 8.14
CA PRO A 96 2.62 -7.74 9.42
C PRO A 96 3.90 -8.24 10.08
N MET A 97 4.52 -7.37 10.86
CA MET A 97 5.61 -7.69 11.75
C MET A 97 5.04 -8.22 13.07
N SER A 98 5.46 -9.41 13.49
CA SER A 98 5.20 -9.94 14.83
C SER A 98 6.22 -9.40 15.82
N ILE A 99 5.75 -8.75 16.88
CA ILE A 99 6.57 -8.21 17.97
C ILE A 99 6.31 -9.09 19.21
N PRO A 100 7.33 -9.76 19.78
CA PRO A 100 7.17 -10.58 20.97
C PRO A 100 6.93 -9.70 22.21
N VAL A 101 5.97 -10.10 23.05
CA VAL A 101 5.68 -9.45 24.33
C VAL A 101 6.25 -10.31 25.47
N TYR A 102 7.09 -9.71 26.30
CA TYR A 102 7.67 -10.35 27.48
C TYR A 102 7.06 -9.81 28.76
N SER A 103 6.83 -10.69 29.74
CA SER A 103 6.33 -10.31 31.07
C SER A 103 7.45 -9.96 32.05
N GLU A 104 8.66 -10.54 31.86
CA GLU A 104 9.84 -10.35 32.71
C GLU A 104 11.12 -10.50 31.88
N PHE A 105 12.17 -9.76 32.24
CA PHE A 105 13.52 -9.92 31.69
C PHE A 105 14.41 -10.50 32.79
N ARG A 106 14.76 -11.80 32.71
CA ARG A 106 15.61 -12.47 33.72
C ARG A 106 16.62 -13.41 33.06
N ALA A 107 17.67 -12.94 32.43
CA ALA A 107 18.67 -13.85 31.86
C ALA A 107 19.35 -14.70 32.97
N HIS A 108 19.05 -16.01 33.03
CA HIS A 108 19.74 -16.97 33.91
C HIS A 108 20.64 -17.88 33.08
N ALA A 109 21.86 -18.11 33.56
CA ALA A 109 22.80 -19.05 32.95
C ALA A 109 22.33 -20.50 33.21
N GLY A 110 21.46 -21.03 32.35
CA GLY A 110 21.05 -22.44 32.40
C GLY A 110 19.63 -22.74 31.95
N ASP A 111 18.77 -21.72 31.81
CA ASP A 111 17.40 -21.89 31.28
C ASP A 111 17.28 -21.14 29.96
N THR A 112 17.33 -21.88 28.85
CA THR A 112 17.55 -21.33 27.49
C THR A 112 16.25 -20.96 26.78
N GLY A 113 15.39 -20.16 27.42
CA GLY A 113 14.30 -19.55 26.67
C GLY A 113 13.26 -18.82 27.50
N PHE A 114 13.22 -17.50 27.37
CA PHE A 114 11.99 -16.75 27.62
C PHE A 114 11.07 -16.98 26.42
N ALA A 115 9.99 -17.73 26.62
CA ALA A 115 8.90 -17.74 25.65
C ALA A 115 8.11 -16.42 25.79
N PRO A 116 7.86 -15.70 24.69
CA PRO A 116 6.96 -14.56 24.75
C PRO A 116 5.57 -15.03 25.19
N VAL A 117 4.91 -14.22 26.02
CA VAL A 117 3.57 -14.55 26.55
C VAL A 117 2.48 -14.26 25.52
N GLU A 118 2.76 -13.36 24.58
CA GLU A 118 1.90 -13.03 23.45
C GLU A 118 2.71 -12.37 22.31
N TYR A 119 2.06 -12.12 21.18
CA TYR A 119 2.63 -11.38 20.05
C TYR A 119 1.71 -10.26 19.63
N ILE A 120 2.27 -9.08 19.37
CA ILE A 120 1.58 -7.95 18.75
C ILE A 120 1.90 -7.95 17.26
N TYR A 121 0.88 -7.84 16.41
CA TYR A 121 1.04 -7.73 14.97
C TYR A 121 0.94 -6.27 14.54
N ARG A 122 2.00 -5.73 13.93
CA ARG A 122 2.09 -4.35 13.48
C ARG A 122 2.34 -4.28 11.99
N THR A 123 1.68 -3.34 11.31
CA THR A 123 1.94 -3.06 9.89
C THR A 123 3.37 -2.57 9.68
N ARG A 124 4.05 -3.06 8.64
CA ARG A 124 5.37 -2.55 8.26
C ARG A 124 5.22 -1.26 7.47
N VAL A 125 6.06 -0.27 7.78
CA VAL A 125 6.17 0.97 7.01
C VAL A 125 7.47 0.92 6.22
N ARG A 126 7.40 1.27 4.93
CA ARG A 126 8.55 1.17 4.01
C ARG A 126 9.74 2.03 4.42
N GLU A 127 9.44 3.19 4.97
CA GLU A 127 10.43 4.21 5.37
C GLU A 127 10.87 4.04 6.83
N ALA A 128 10.24 3.15 7.59
CA ALA A 128 10.71 2.85 8.94
C ALA A 128 12.03 2.08 8.82
N PRO A 129 13.12 2.53 9.47
CA PRO A 129 14.31 1.72 9.65
C PRO A 129 13.96 0.29 10.07
N ARG A 130 14.88 -0.64 9.82
CA ARG A 130 14.79 -2.00 10.38
C ARG A 130 15.04 -1.93 11.88
N HIS A 131 14.07 -1.40 12.60
CA HIS A 131 14.12 -1.17 14.02
C HIS A 131 14.06 -2.51 14.75
N ASN A 132 15.06 -2.75 15.59
CA ASN A 132 15.03 -3.82 16.56
C ASN A 132 13.97 -3.51 17.63
N ILE A 133 12.75 -3.95 17.36
CA ILE A 133 11.57 -3.66 18.17
C ILE A 133 11.25 -4.84 19.08
N GLU A 134 11.05 -4.54 20.35
CA GLU A 134 10.64 -5.49 21.39
C GLU A 134 9.43 -4.91 22.14
N SER A 135 8.74 -5.75 22.93
CA SER A 135 7.65 -5.25 23.77
C SER A 135 7.58 -5.92 25.13
N TYR A 136 7.12 -5.17 26.12
CA TYR A 136 7.14 -5.55 27.53
C TYR A 136 5.83 -5.16 28.22
N ILE A 137 5.33 -6.04 29.10
CA ILE A 137 4.20 -5.71 29.97
C ILE A 137 4.70 -4.85 31.13
N VAL A 138 4.11 -3.67 31.29
CA VAL A 138 4.44 -2.72 32.34
C VAL A 138 3.88 -3.23 33.67
N LYS A 139 4.74 -3.23 34.69
CA LYS A 139 4.36 -3.47 36.10
C LYS A 139 4.65 -2.22 36.91
N GLY A 140 3.72 -1.84 37.79
CA GLY A 140 3.86 -0.67 38.67
C GLY A 140 3.13 0.57 38.16
N LYS A 141 3.25 1.67 38.92
CA LYS A 141 2.42 2.88 38.77
C LYS A 141 3.21 4.17 38.56
N CYS A 142 4.54 4.10 38.49
CA CYS A 142 5.42 5.27 38.50
C CYS A 142 5.28 6.17 37.25
N MET A 143 4.56 5.73 36.24
CA MET A 143 4.29 6.49 35.01
C MET A 143 2.80 6.80 34.79
N GLU A 144 1.95 6.56 35.79
CA GLU A 144 0.52 6.90 35.72
C GLU A 144 0.29 8.43 35.65
N PRO A 145 -0.77 8.91 34.96
CA PRO A 145 -1.75 8.13 34.20
C PRO A 145 -1.30 7.81 32.77
N LYS A 146 -0.11 8.26 32.34
CA LYS A 146 0.33 8.12 30.95
C LYS A 146 0.54 6.65 30.57
N ILE A 147 1.18 5.89 31.46
CA ILE A 147 1.41 4.44 31.31
C ILE A 147 0.97 3.78 32.62
N GLU A 148 0.06 2.82 32.51
CA GLU A 148 -0.55 2.14 33.65
C GLU A 148 -0.02 0.70 33.78
N ASN A 149 -0.17 0.14 34.99
CA ASN A 149 0.11 -1.27 35.23
C ASN A 149 -0.71 -2.17 34.29
N GLY A 150 -0.04 -3.03 33.54
CA GLY A 150 -0.64 -3.95 32.56
C GLY A 150 -0.63 -3.45 31.13
N ASP A 151 -0.29 -2.17 30.89
CA ASP A 151 -0.04 -1.67 29.54
C ASP A 151 1.14 -2.41 28.90
N ILE A 152 1.16 -2.47 27.57
CA ILE A 152 2.29 -3.01 26.82
C ILE A 152 3.06 -1.84 26.20
N VAL A 153 4.35 -1.76 26.49
CA VAL A 153 5.24 -0.78 25.85
C VAL A 153 5.97 -1.44 24.70
N ILE A 154 5.99 -0.77 23.55
CA ILE A 154 6.77 -1.18 22.37
C ILE A 154 7.99 -0.29 22.31
N VAL A 155 9.17 -0.90 22.32
CA VAL A 155 10.46 -0.20 22.38
C VAL A 155 11.24 -0.40 21.09
N ASP A 156 11.98 0.62 20.70
CA ASP A 156 12.93 0.60 19.60
C ASP A 156 14.34 0.74 20.16
N ARG A 157 15.17 -0.28 19.95
CA ARG A 157 16.54 -0.34 20.47
C ARG A 157 17.56 0.37 19.58
N ASP A 158 17.20 0.67 18.34
CA ASP A 158 18.09 1.34 17.39
C ASP A 158 17.81 2.86 17.33
N MET A 159 16.71 3.31 17.91
CA MET A 159 16.36 4.73 18.01
C MET A 159 17.24 5.43 19.06
N VAL A 160 17.86 6.54 18.65
CA VAL A 160 18.64 7.39 19.54
C VAL A 160 17.68 8.18 20.44
N PRO A 161 17.78 8.07 21.77
CA PRO A 161 16.89 8.80 22.67
C PRO A 161 17.12 10.31 22.67
N GLU A 162 16.02 11.07 22.66
CA GLU A 162 16.01 12.53 22.69
C GLU A 162 15.34 13.10 23.95
N ARG A 163 15.54 14.40 24.19
CA ARG A 163 14.90 15.12 25.30
C ARG A 163 13.38 15.04 25.16
N GLY A 164 12.73 14.50 26.20
CA GLY A 164 11.28 14.40 26.27
C GLY A 164 10.74 13.01 25.94
N ASP A 165 11.58 12.13 25.38
CA ASP A 165 11.23 10.74 25.12
C ASP A 165 10.93 9.99 26.42
N ILE A 166 10.06 9.00 26.29
CA ILE A 166 9.92 7.98 27.32
C ILE A 166 10.74 6.78 26.88
N VAL A 167 11.54 6.27 27.80
CA VAL A 167 12.46 5.17 27.54
C VAL A 167 12.21 4.01 28.50
N LEU A 168 12.53 2.82 28.02
CA LEU A 168 12.82 1.67 28.84
C LEU A 168 14.33 1.65 29.09
N CYS A 169 14.73 1.62 30.35
CA CYS A 169 16.14 1.65 30.76
C CYS A 169 16.44 0.52 31.72
N LEU A 170 17.65 -0.03 31.64
CA LEU A 170 18.15 -1.06 32.55
C LEU A 170 19.09 -0.40 33.56
N ILE A 171 18.71 -0.37 34.82
CA ILE A 171 19.47 0.20 35.93
C ILE A 171 19.50 -0.84 37.05
N ASP A 172 20.69 -1.19 37.55
CA ASP A 172 20.87 -2.20 38.60
C ASP A 172 20.16 -3.54 38.29
N ASP A 173 20.28 -4.01 37.04
CA ASP A 173 19.63 -5.22 36.51
C ASP A 173 18.09 -5.20 36.54
N GLU A 174 17.48 -4.04 36.80
CA GLU A 174 16.04 -3.82 36.76
C GLU A 174 15.62 -2.94 35.59
N LEU A 175 14.61 -3.39 34.85
CA LEU A 175 13.99 -2.58 33.80
C LEU A 175 13.06 -1.54 34.42
N ARG A 176 13.25 -0.28 34.03
CA ARG A 176 12.47 0.87 34.49
C ARG A 176 11.96 1.69 33.31
N VAL A 177 10.77 2.25 33.47
CA VAL A 177 10.22 3.22 32.53
C VAL A 177 10.42 4.62 33.11
N ALA A 178 10.97 5.52 32.30
CA ALA A 178 11.22 6.90 32.71
C ALA A 178 11.17 7.86 31.53
N LYS A 179 10.96 9.15 31.82
CA LYS A 179 11.05 10.23 30.84
C LYS A 179 12.43 10.87 30.87
N ILE A 180 13.04 11.07 29.70
CA ILE A 180 14.27 11.86 29.57
C ILE A 180 13.92 13.34 29.75
N ILE A 181 14.56 13.97 30.73
CA ILE A 181 14.47 15.41 30.94
C ILE A 181 15.88 16.00 31.07
N GLU A 182 15.99 17.29 30.77
CA GLU A 182 17.22 18.04 30.97
C GLU A 182 17.18 18.76 32.31
N HIS A 183 18.24 18.62 33.10
CA HIS A 183 18.41 19.27 34.39
C HIS A 183 19.87 19.69 34.57
N ASN A 184 20.11 20.98 34.77
CA ASN A 184 21.45 21.58 34.90
C ASN A 184 22.39 21.24 33.72
N GLY A 185 21.86 21.14 32.50
CA GLY A 185 22.63 20.82 31.29
C GLY A 185 22.97 19.33 31.12
N GLU A 186 22.47 18.46 32.00
CA GLU A 186 22.60 17.01 31.85
C GLU A 186 21.23 16.35 31.62
N TYR A 187 21.23 15.20 30.92
CA TYR A 187 20.03 14.38 30.78
C TYR A 187 19.90 13.42 31.96
N ILE A 188 18.72 13.47 32.57
CA ILE A 188 18.32 12.58 33.66
C ILE A 188 17.02 11.86 33.28
N LEU A 189 16.82 10.70 33.88
CA LEU A 189 15.61 9.91 33.81
C LEU A 189 14.72 10.28 34.98
N LYS A 190 13.45 10.62 34.72
CA LYS A 190 12.46 10.95 35.75
C LYS A 190 11.22 10.08 35.62
N ASN A 191 10.79 9.50 36.74
CA ASN A 191 9.49 8.86 36.90
C ASN A 191 8.90 9.24 38.27
N GLY A 192 7.79 8.60 38.66
CA GLY A 192 7.11 8.82 39.93
C GLY A 192 7.89 8.35 41.16
N ASP A 193 8.88 7.48 40.98
CA ASP A 193 9.69 6.92 42.08
C ASP A 193 10.94 7.78 42.35
N GLY A 194 11.38 8.57 41.37
CA GLY A 194 12.51 9.48 41.54
C GLY A 194 13.20 9.87 40.25
N THR A 195 14.50 10.15 40.36
CA THR A 195 15.36 10.54 39.24
C THR A 195 16.66 9.76 39.25
N HIS A 196 17.14 9.38 38.06
CA HIS A 196 18.42 8.70 37.84
C HIS A 196 19.22 9.41 36.76
N SER A 197 20.56 9.32 36.80
CA SER A 197 21.36 9.78 35.66
C SER A 197 21.17 8.83 34.47
N VAL A 198 21.10 9.36 33.25
CA VAL A 198 21.16 8.51 32.04
C VAL A 198 22.47 7.71 31.99
N LYS A 199 23.54 8.23 32.62
CA LYS A 199 24.85 7.55 32.71
C LYS A 199 24.83 6.27 33.56
N GLU A 200 23.82 6.09 34.41
CA GLU A 200 23.63 4.86 35.21
C GLU A 200 23.00 3.72 34.39
N CYS A 201 22.51 3.99 33.19
CA CYS A 201 21.84 3.00 32.36
C CYS A 201 22.83 2.04 31.73
N GLN A 202 22.68 0.75 32.00
CA GLN A 202 23.38 -0.32 31.28
C GLN A 202 22.88 -0.43 29.83
N ALA A 203 21.59 -0.16 29.63
CA ALA A 203 20.93 -0.13 28.32
C ALA A 203 19.75 0.84 28.35
N ILE A 204 19.40 1.41 27.19
CA ILE A 204 18.28 2.32 27.01
C ILE A 204 17.63 2.08 25.64
N ALA A 205 16.30 2.11 25.58
CA ALA A 205 15.51 1.95 24.36
C ALA A 205 14.32 2.92 24.38
N VAL A 206 13.98 3.49 23.23
CA VAL A 206 12.90 4.49 23.13
C VAL A 206 11.55 3.79 23.06
N ILE A 207 10.60 4.19 23.91
CA ILE A 207 9.22 3.71 23.84
C ILE A 207 8.53 4.46 22.70
N ILE A 208 8.25 3.74 21.62
CA ILE A 208 7.62 4.29 20.41
C ILE A 208 6.09 4.18 20.44
N GLU A 209 5.54 3.28 21.25
CA GLU A 209 4.09 3.06 21.36
C GLU A 209 3.73 2.45 22.72
N VAL A 210 2.51 2.74 23.19
CA VAL A 210 1.93 2.13 24.39
C VAL A 210 0.55 1.57 24.03
N THR A 211 0.39 0.26 24.14
CA THR A 211 -0.89 -0.43 23.94
C THR A 211 -1.59 -0.58 25.28
N LYS A 212 -2.76 0.05 25.43
CA LYS A 212 -3.58 -0.04 26.65
C LYS A 212 -4.29 -1.39 26.73
N ARG A 213 -4.14 -2.11 27.85
CA ARG A 213 -4.98 -3.28 28.15
C ARG A 213 -6.21 -2.83 28.92
N LEU A 214 -7.40 -3.14 28.39
CA LEU A 214 -8.65 -2.89 29.09
C LEU A 214 -8.70 -3.78 30.34
N LYS A 215 -8.94 -3.17 31.50
CA LYS A 215 -9.18 -3.89 32.75
C LYS A 215 -10.55 -4.57 32.61
N HIS A 216 -10.58 -5.90 32.71
CA HIS A 216 -11.81 -6.68 32.84
C HIS A 216 -12.40 -6.55 34.24
#